data_AF-A0A2N1ARD0-F1
#
_entry.id   AF-A0A2N1ARD0-F1
#
_cell.length_a   1.000
_cell.length_b   1.000
_cell.length_c   1.000
_cell.angle_alpha   90.00
_cell.angle_beta   90.00
_cell.angle_gamma   90.00
#
_symmetry.space_group_name_H-M   'P 1'
#
loop_
_entity.id
_entity.type
_entity.pdbx_description
1 polymer ?
#
loop_
_entity_poly.entity_id
_entity_poly.type
_entity_poly.pdbx_seq_one_letter_code
_entity_poly.pdbx_strand_id
1 'polypeptide(L)'
;MANFTQTNMSLDHYTWDAAPSDDPRVTGEPDSTLFNRQQGYEVLYMLNTVLSASAPITALHKGEEMIRDELPSDTREQLDVKKWLDQRL
;
A
#
# COMPACT_ATOMS: atom_id res chain seq x y z
N MET A 1 8.68 -6.57 7.73
CA MET A 1 7.98 -6.06 6.54
C MET A 1 8.20 -7.04 5.41
N ALA A 2 7.19 -7.21 4.56
CA ALA A 2 7.30 -8.04 3.37
C ALA A 2 8.20 -7.39 2.31
N ASN A 3 8.56 -8.15 1.29
CA ASN A 3 9.42 -7.71 0.20
C ASN A 3 8.82 -8.06 -1.16
N PHE A 4 7.55 -7.71 -1.35
CA PHE A 4 6.87 -7.84 -2.64
C PHE A 4 7.32 -6.73 -3.59
N THR A 5 7.29 -7.03 -4.89
CA THR A 5 7.57 -6.09 -5.97
C THR A 5 6.34 -5.89 -6.85
N GLN A 6 6.42 -4.94 -7.79
CA GLN A 6 5.35 -4.69 -8.77
C GLN A 6 4.87 -5.96 -9.48
N THR A 7 5.76 -6.91 -9.78
CA THR A 7 5.40 -8.17 -10.45
C THR A 7 4.55 -9.11 -9.60
N ASN A 8 4.46 -8.87 -8.29
CA ASN A 8 3.62 -9.65 -7.40
C ASN A 8 2.19 -9.12 -7.30
N MET A 9 1.95 -7.87 -7.68
CA MET A 9 0.63 -7.23 -7.62
C MET A 9 -0.32 -7.88 -8.63
N SER A 10 -1.59 -8.03 -8.27
CA SER A 10 -2.61 -8.66 -9.14
C SER A 10 -3.48 -7.66 -9.89
N LEU A 11 -3.56 -6.40 -9.45
CA LEU A 11 -4.46 -5.42 -10.03
C LEU A 11 -3.78 -4.54 -11.08
N ASP A 12 -4.44 -4.35 -12.22
CA ASP A 12 -3.86 -3.65 -13.39
C ASP A 12 -4.15 -2.14 -13.44
N HIS A 13 -4.97 -1.63 -12.52
CA HIS A 13 -5.47 -0.25 -12.56
C HIS A 13 -4.49 0.79 -11.98
N TYR A 14 -3.32 0.35 -11.52
CA TYR A 14 -2.36 1.24 -10.90
C TYR A 14 -1.60 2.08 -11.91
N THR A 15 -1.36 3.33 -11.51
CA THR A 15 -0.35 4.18 -12.14
C THR A 15 1.00 3.91 -11.46
N TRP A 16 2.03 3.68 -12.27
CA TRP A 16 3.40 3.43 -11.83
C TRP A 16 4.30 4.58 -12.24
N ASP A 17 3.89 5.81 -11.94
CA ASP A 17 4.72 6.97 -12.21
C ASP A 17 5.86 6.97 -11.18
N ALA A 18 7.09 6.82 -11.67
CA ALA A 18 8.26 7.02 -10.85
C ALA A 18 8.22 8.46 -10.33
N ALA A 19 8.03 8.63 -9.02
CA ALA A 19 8.05 9.95 -8.42
C ALA A 19 9.38 10.64 -8.81
N PRO A 20 9.34 11.89 -9.30
CA PRO A 20 10.50 12.55 -9.90
C PRO A 20 11.59 12.77 -8.86
N SER A 21 12.55 11.84 -8.80
CA SER A 21 13.90 11.84 -8.20
C SER A 21 14.19 12.56 -6.86
N ASP A 22 13.18 13.07 -6.16
CA ASP A 22 13.30 13.86 -4.92
C ASP A 22 11.96 13.83 -4.13
N ASP A 23 11.25 12.69 -4.14
CA ASP A 23 10.02 12.53 -3.36
C ASP A 23 10.32 11.82 -2.02
N PRO A 24 10.27 12.52 -0.87
CA PRO A 24 10.51 11.96 0.46
C PRO A 24 9.51 10.87 0.87
N ARG A 25 8.46 10.61 0.08
CA ARG A 25 7.43 9.59 0.34
C ARG A 25 7.89 8.13 0.14
N VAL A 26 9.02 7.90 -0.51
CA VAL A 26 9.56 6.53 -0.72
C VAL A 26 10.52 6.12 0.42
N THR A 27 10.86 7.03 1.32
CA THR A 27 11.67 6.75 2.51
C THR A 27 11.11 7.48 3.73
N GLY A 28 10.39 6.75 4.58
CA GLY A 28 9.83 7.28 5.82
C GLY A 28 8.96 6.23 6.51
N GLU A 29 8.52 6.52 7.74
CA GLU A 29 7.39 5.81 8.37
C GLU A 29 6.08 6.44 7.88
N PRO A 30 4.97 5.69 7.77
CA PRO A 30 3.67 6.25 7.39
C PRO A 30 3.28 7.45 8.26
N ASP A 31 2.97 8.56 7.62
CA ASP A 31 2.69 9.84 8.26
C ASP A 31 1.28 10.37 7.90
N SER A 32 1.04 11.66 8.15
CA SER A 32 -0.23 12.33 7.81
C SER A 32 -0.35 12.71 6.32
N THR A 33 0.52 12.20 5.44
CA THR A 33 0.36 12.40 4.00
C THR A 33 -0.84 11.64 3.47
N LEU A 34 -1.44 12.17 2.39
CA LEU A 34 -2.61 11.57 1.77
C LEU A 34 -2.21 10.30 1.02
N PHE A 35 -2.92 9.21 1.32
CA PHE A 35 -2.78 7.92 0.68
C PHE A 35 -3.43 7.91 -0.72
N ASN A 36 -2.64 7.65 -1.76
CA ASN A 36 -3.15 7.46 -3.11
C ASN A 36 -3.28 5.98 -3.49
N ARG A 37 -4.50 5.44 -3.34
CA ARG A 37 -4.85 4.07 -3.74
C ARG A 37 -4.72 3.77 -5.24
N GLN A 38 -4.53 4.77 -6.10
CA GLN A 38 -4.30 4.58 -7.54
C GLN A 38 -2.80 4.51 -7.89
N GLN A 39 -1.91 4.88 -6.98
CA GLN A 39 -0.46 4.84 -7.19
C GLN A 39 0.09 3.50 -6.72
N GLY A 40 0.58 2.69 -7.67
CA GLY A 40 1.01 1.32 -7.41
C GLY A 40 2.17 1.25 -6.41
N TYR A 41 3.12 2.18 -6.49
CA TYR A 41 4.24 2.25 -5.55
C TYR A 41 3.79 2.54 -4.11
N GLU A 42 2.76 3.35 -3.94
CA GLU A 42 2.25 3.72 -2.62
C GLU A 42 1.47 2.58 -1.97
N VAL A 43 0.61 1.91 -2.76
CA VAL A 43 -0.11 0.71 -2.33
C VAL A 43 0.87 -0.40 -1.98
N LEU A 44 1.87 -0.65 -2.82
CA LEU A 44 2.90 -1.67 -2.59
C LEU A 44 3.71 -1.38 -1.33
N TYR A 45 4.13 -0.13 -1.13
CA TYR A 45 4.85 0.29 0.08
C TYR A 45 4.00 0.04 1.34
N MET A 46 2.73 0.43 1.31
CA MET A 46 1.80 0.24 2.42
C MET A 46 1.63 -1.25 2.76
N LEU A 47 1.40 -2.09 1.75
CA LEU A 47 1.22 -3.53 1.93
C LEU A 47 2.50 -4.22 2.42
N ASN A 48 3.67 -3.84 1.91
CA ASN A 48 4.94 -4.35 2.42
C ASN A 48 5.19 -3.94 3.88
N THR A 49 4.73 -2.75 4.28
CA THR A 49 4.85 -2.23 5.64
C THR A 49 4.01 -3.01 6.65
N VAL A 50 2.76 -3.36 6.29
CA VAL A 50 1.84 -4.08 7.19
C VAL A 50 2.03 -5.59 7.17
N LEU A 51 2.43 -6.18 6.04
CA LEU A 51 2.59 -7.62 5.93
C LEU A 51 3.91 -8.10 6.56
N SER A 52 3.87 -9.32 7.13
CA SER A 52 5.06 -9.98 7.66
C SER A 52 5.99 -10.44 6.53
N ALA A 53 7.28 -10.62 6.83
CA ALA A 53 8.26 -11.09 5.84
C ALA A 53 7.94 -12.49 5.27
N SER A 54 7.16 -13.28 6.02
CA SER A 54 6.71 -14.62 5.63
C SER A 54 5.29 -14.63 5.04
N ALA A 55 4.69 -13.46 4.79
CA ALA A 55 3.35 -13.38 4.24
C ALA A 55 3.30 -14.03 2.83
N PRO A 56 2.30 -14.85 2.53
CA PRO A 56 2.12 -15.40 1.19
C PRO A 56 1.65 -14.32 0.22
N ILE A 57 1.87 -14.53 -1.08
CA ILE A 57 1.40 -13.61 -2.13
C ILE A 57 -0.13 -13.43 -2.13
N THR A 58 -0.89 -14.42 -1.65
CA THR A 58 -2.34 -14.32 -1.49
C THR A 58 -2.74 -13.26 -0.44
N ALA A 59 -1.90 -13.01 0.56
CA ALA A 59 -2.12 -11.94 1.54
C ALA A 59 -1.92 -10.55 0.90
N LEU A 60 -0.95 -10.43 -0.02
CA LEU A 60 -0.77 -9.23 -0.83
C LEU A 60 -2.04 -8.96 -1.65
N HIS A 61 -2.50 -9.95 -2.42
CA HIS A 61 -3.69 -9.79 -3.29
C HIS A 61 -4.95 -9.46 -2.49
N LYS A 62 -5.14 -10.09 -1.33
CA LYS A 62 -6.23 -9.74 -0.42
C LYS A 62 -6.12 -8.29 0.05
N GLY A 63 -4.92 -7.84 0.41
CA GLY A 63 -4.68 -6.45 0.79
C GLY A 63 -5.01 -5.46 -0.34
N GLU A 64 -4.66 -5.79 -1.58
CA GLU A 64 -5.02 -4.98 -2.76
C GLU A 64 -6.53 -4.87 -2.95
N GLU A 65 -7.25 -5.99 -2.89
CA GLU A 65 -8.71 -6.02 -2.99
C GLU A 65 -9.36 -5.20 -1.89
N MET A 66 -8.89 -5.34 -0.65
CA MET A 66 -9.37 -4.57 0.49
C MET A 66 -9.16 -3.06 0.31
N ILE A 67 -7.98 -2.64 -0.17
CA ILE A 67 -7.71 -1.22 -0.42
C ILE A 67 -8.61 -0.67 -1.54
N ARG A 68 -8.87 -1.46 -2.57
CA ARG A 68 -9.72 -1.06 -3.70
C ARG A 68 -11.20 -0.98 -3.32
N ASP A 69 -11.71 -2.01 -2.67
CA ASP A 69 -13.15 -2.26 -2.55
C ASP A 69 -13.71 -1.87 -1.17
N GLU A 70 -12.89 -1.94 -0.11
CA GLU A 70 -13.35 -1.79 1.27
C GLU A 70 -12.77 -0.56 1.99
N LEU A 71 -11.72 0.06 1.46
CA LEU A 71 -11.09 1.21 2.11
C LEU A 71 -12.08 2.40 2.20
N PRO A 72 -12.42 2.86 3.42
CA PRO A 72 -13.35 3.96 3.59
C PRO A 72 -12.85 5.25 2.94
N SER A 73 -13.74 6.00 2.31
CA SER A 73 -13.39 7.25 1.60
C SER A 73 -12.94 8.41 2.50
N ASP A 74 -13.21 8.30 3.79
CA ASP A 74 -12.77 9.18 4.88
C ASP A 74 -11.39 8.78 5.43
N THR A 75 -10.96 7.54 5.25
CA THR A 75 -9.59 7.09 5.55
C THR A 75 -8.64 7.54 4.46
N ARG A 76 -8.07 8.74 4.64
CA ARG A 76 -7.27 9.40 3.61
C ARG A 76 -5.79 9.50 3.93
N GLU A 77 -5.37 9.40 5.18
CA GLU A 77 -3.97 9.52 5.58
C GLU A 77 -3.28 8.16 5.60
N GLN A 78 -2.00 8.11 5.22
CA GLN A 78 -1.20 6.87 5.23
C GLN A 78 -1.21 6.19 6.61
N LEU A 79 -1.08 6.96 7.68
CA LEU A 79 -1.12 6.45 9.04
C LEU A 79 -2.46 5.76 9.37
N ASP A 80 -3.58 6.33 8.92
CA ASP A 80 -4.90 5.77 9.19
C ASP A 80 -5.20 4.56 8.29
N VAL A 81 -4.73 4.57 7.05
CA VAL A 81 -4.77 3.40 6.17
C VAL A 81 -3.97 2.25 6.78
N LYS A 82 -2.78 2.52 7.31
CA LYS A 82 -1.97 1.52 8.02
C LYS A 82 -2.74 0.92 9.19
N LYS A 83 -3.27 1.76 10.10
CA LYS A 83 -4.07 1.28 11.25
C LYS A 83 -5.27 0.45 10.80
N TRP A 84 -5.92 0.86 9.71
CA TRP A 84 -7.08 0.15 9.16
C TRP A 84 -6.72 -1.24 8.62
N LEU A 85 -5.57 -1.36 7.95
CA LEU A 85 -5.01 -2.62 7.45
C LEU A 85 -4.53 -3.53 8.59
N ASP A 86 -3.80 -3.00 9.57
CA ASP A 86 -3.31 -3.75 10.74
C ASP A 86 -4.45 -4.42 11.54
N GLN A 87 -5.66 -3.86 11.48
CA GLN A 87 -6.83 -4.44 12.15
C GLN A 87 -7.50 -5.57 11.38
N ARG A 88 -7.14 -5.78 10.10
CA ARG A 88 -7.89 -6.65 9.16
C ARG A 88 -7.05 -7.70 8.44
N LEU A 89 -5.73 -7.52 8.38
CA LEU A 89 -4.75 -8.47 7.82
C LEU A 89 -4.01 -9.22 8.94
#